data_AF-A0AAD9QMZ4-F1
#
_entry.id   AF-A0AAD9QMZ4-F1
#
_cell.length_a   1.000
_cell.length_b   1.000
_cell.length_c   1.000
_cell.angle_alpha   90.00
_cell.angle_beta   90.00
_cell.angle_gamma   90.00
#
_symmetry.space_group_name_H-M   'P 1'
#
loop_
_entity.id
_entity.type
_entity.pdbx_description
1 polymer ?
#
loop_
_entity_poly.entity_id
_entity_poly.type
_entity_poly.pdbx_seq_one_letter_code
_entity_poly.pdbx_strand_id
1 'polypeptide(L)'
;MKFLHIFAFLLWVSVADGLKCYQCVSTSSWGDCSQKEVTCDSRFNACAKVYAKVKRDGVSVTEYAKGCSTQEICDATESSLCKGQISGEECVVNCCNTDLCNTAAIQVINVIFLVLCAFLASVLMQ
;
A
#
# COMPACT_ATOMS: atom_id res chain seq x y z
N MET A 1 32.59 28.81 -17.30
CA MET A 1 33.01 27.53 -16.68
C MET A 1 32.63 27.43 -15.19
N LYS A 2 32.94 28.41 -14.32
CA LYS A 2 32.58 28.35 -12.87
C LYS A 2 31.07 28.39 -12.55
N PHE A 3 30.28 29.14 -13.31
CA PHE A 3 28.82 29.24 -13.08
C PHE A 3 28.04 28.00 -13.54
N LEU A 4 28.59 27.20 -14.45
CA LEU A 4 27.93 25.98 -14.97
C LEU A 4 27.88 24.88 -13.89
N HIS A 5 28.86 24.84 -13.00
CA HIS A 5 28.91 23.90 -11.87
C HIS A 5 27.89 24.24 -10.76
N ILE A 6 27.56 25.53 -10.58
CA ILE A 6 26.58 25.97 -9.56
C ILE A 6 25.16 25.58 -9.98
N PHE A 7 24.82 25.74 -11.26
CA PHE A 7 23.52 25.28 -11.79
C PHE A 7 23.36 23.76 -11.76
N ALA A 8 24.45 23.01 -11.98
CA ALA A 8 24.44 21.55 -11.86
C ALA A 8 24.23 21.06 -10.42
N PHE A 9 24.66 21.84 -9.41
CA PHE A 9 24.51 21.47 -8.00
C PHE A 9 23.09 21.77 -7.45
N LEU A 10 22.41 22.81 -7.98
CA LEU A 10 21.05 23.18 -7.59
C LEU A 10 19.96 22.24 -8.17
N LEU A 11 20.26 21.53 -9.26
CA LEU A 11 19.34 20.57 -9.87
C LEU A 11 19.31 19.19 -9.20
N TRP A 12 20.14 18.97 -8.17
CA TRP A 12 20.23 17.69 -7.46
C TRP A 12 19.52 17.68 -6.10
N VAL A 13 18.94 18.80 -5.67
CA VAL A 13 18.07 18.79 -4.49
C VAL A 13 16.70 18.27 -4.92
N SER A 14 16.62 16.96 -5.15
CA SER A 14 15.34 16.27 -5.16
C SER A 14 14.74 16.46 -3.76
N VAL A 15 13.70 17.29 -3.65
CA VAL A 15 12.87 17.35 -2.45
C VAL A 15 12.30 15.94 -2.30
N ALA A 16 12.81 15.19 -1.33
CA ALA A 16 12.25 13.90 -0.98
C ALA A 16 10.88 14.16 -0.35
N ASP A 17 9.84 14.09 -1.17
CA ASP A 17 8.46 14.09 -0.71
C ASP A 17 8.27 12.82 0.15
N GLY A 18 7.48 12.92 1.22
CA GLY A 18 7.28 11.78 2.13
C GLY A 18 6.63 10.59 1.40
N LEU A 19 6.89 9.36 1.86
CA LEU A 19 6.28 8.14 1.33
C LEU A 19 4.75 8.29 1.26
N LYS A 20 4.13 7.95 0.14
CA LYS A 20 2.67 8.00 -0.01
C LYS A 20 2.07 6.62 0.15
N CYS A 21 0.96 6.49 0.88
CA CYS A 21 0.27 5.21 1.09
C CYS A 21 -1.24 5.38 0.95
N TYR A 22 -1.96 4.28 0.72
CA TYR A 22 -3.40 4.25 0.92
C TYR A 22 -3.74 4.09 2.40
N GLN A 23 -4.81 4.74 2.85
CA GLN A 23 -5.32 4.64 4.22
C GLN A 23 -6.81 4.37 4.25
N CYS A 24 -7.22 3.33 4.97
CA CYS A 24 -8.62 2.98 5.18
C CYS A 24 -8.77 1.99 6.34
N VAL A 25 -10.00 1.87 6.85
CA VAL A 25 -10.44 0.80 7.76
C VAL A 25 -11.82 0.35 7.29
N SER A 26 -12.05 -0.95 7.23
CA SER A 26 -13.34 -1.56 6.88
C SER A 26 -13.54 -2.86 7.65
N THR A 27 -14.79 -3.20 7.95
CA THR A 27 -15.16 -4.50 8.53
C THR A 27 -15.83 -5.44 7.54
N SER A 28 -15.99 -4.99 6.28
CA SER A 28 -16.79 -5.70 5.27
C SER A 28 -15.89 -6.40 4.24
N SER A 29 -15.04 -5.65 3.54
CA SER A 29 -14.17 -6.19 2.50
C SER A 29 -13.00 -5.24 2.16
N TRP A 30 -12.02 -5.73 1.40
CA TRP A 30 -10.99 -4.90 0.78
C TRP A 30 -11.55 -3.89 -0.24
N GLY A 31 -12.67 -4.20 -0.89
CA GLY A 31 -13.32 -3.31 -1.84
C GLY A 31 -13.93 -2.09 -1.15
N ASP A 32 -14.46 -2.27 0.06
CA ASP A 32 -15.02 -1.20 0.89
C ASP A 32 -13.92 -0.39 1.61
N CYS A 33 -12.69 -0.90 1.65
CA CYS A 33 -11.54 -0.20 2.23
C CYS A 33 -10.96 0.77 1.19
N SER A 34 -11.47 2.00 1.21
CA SER A 34 -11.18 3.05 0.22
C SER A 34 -9.68 3.29 -0.06
N GLN A 35 -9.38 3.73 -1.27
CA GLN A 35 -8.02 4.09 -1.70
C GLN A 35 -7.73 5.56 -1.46
N LYS A 36 -7.98 6.06 -0.24
CA LYS A 36 -7.59 7.43 0.11
C LYS A 36 -6.06 7.51 0.21
N GLU A 37 -5.44 8.30 -0.64
CA GLU A 37 -4.00 8.57 -0.61
C GLU A 37 -3.66 9.52 0.54
N VAL A 38 -2.58 9.21 1.25
CA VAL A 38 -2.00 10.05 2.31
C VAL A 38 -0.50 10.11 2.16
N THR A 39 0.09 11.28 2.39
CA THR A 39 1.55 11.41 2.57
C THR A 39 1.88 11.04 4.01
N CYS A 40 2.78 10.08 4.18
CA CYS A 40 3.24 9.64 5.49
C CYS A 40 4.16 10.68 6.13
N ASP A 41 4.07 10.76 7.47
CA ASP A 41 5.05 11.50 8.27
C ASP A 41 6.46 10.91 8.07
N SER A 42 7.48 11.76 8.17
CA SER A 42 8.89 11.39 7.98
C SER A 42 9.37 10.17 8.78
N ARG A 43 8.72 9.85 9.90
CA ARG A 43 9.05 8.68 10.72
C ARG A 43 8.54 7.34 10.17
N PHE A 44 7.65 7.36 9.19
CA PHE A 44 7.05 6.16 8.61
C PHE A 44 7.66 5.86 7.24
N ASN A 45 8.31 4.70 7.13
CA ASN A 45 9.04 4.25 5.95
C ASN A 45 8.41 3.04 5.26
N ALA A 46 7.20 2.64 5.67
CA ALA A 46 6.47 1.53 5.07
C ALA A 46 4.98 1.85 4.95
N CYS A 47 4.36 1.37 3.87
CA CYS A 47 2.92 1.23 3.77
C CYS A 47 2.51 -0.15 4.28
N ALA A 48 1.58 -0.19 5.23
CA ALA A 48 1.01 -1.41 5.76
C ALA A 48 -0.36 -1.70 5.14
N LYS A 49 -0.66 -2.99 5.04
CA LYS A 49 -1.96 -3.56 4.68
C LYS A 49 -2.21 -4.73 5.63
N VAL A 50 -3.27 -4.62 6.42
CA VAL A 50 -3.55 -5.52 7.54
C VAL A 50 -4.91 -6.16 7.36
N TYR A 51 -4.94 -7.48 7.48
CA TYR A 51 -6.15 -8.28 7.63
C TYR A 51 -6.10 -8.94 8.99
N ALA A 52 -7.14 -8.80 9.82
CA ALA A 52 -7.19 -9.46 11.12
C ALA A 52 -8.61 -9.83 11.50
N LYS A 53 -8.77 -10.93 12.25
CA LYS A 53 -10.01 -11.21 12.98
C LYS A 53 -9.86 -10.75 14.42
N VAL A 54 -10.68 -9.79 14.82
CA VAL A 54 -10.63 -9.14 16.13
C VAL A 54 -11.94 -9.34 16.88
N LYS A 55 -11.89 -9.30 18.21
CA LYS A 55 -13.10 -9.37 19.05
C LYS A 55 -13.52 -7.96 19.46
N ARG A 56 -14.70 -7.52 19.04
CA ARG A 56 -15.31 -6.24 19.46
C ARG A 56 -16.65 -6.53 20.13
N ASP A 57 -16.82 -6.03 21.36
CA ASP A 57 -18.04 -6.21 22.17
C ASP A 57 -18.51 -7.68 22.29
N GLY A 58 -17.55 -8.60 22.38
CA GLY A 58 -17.82 -10.04 22.49
C GLY A 58 -18.05 -10.75 21.15
N VAL A 59 -18.19 -10.02 20.05
CA VAL A 59 -18.42 -10.55 18.70
C VAL A 59 -17.13 -10.58 17.90
N SER A 60 -16.91 -11.66 17.15
CA SER A 60 -15.80 -11.75 16.20
C SER A 60 -16.13 -10.94 14.94
N VAL A 61 -15.26 -9.98 14.60
CA VAL A 61 -15.36 -9.18 13.39
C VAL A 61 -14.07 -9.28 12.58
N THR A 62 -14.20 -9.22 11.26
CA THR A 62 -13.04 -9.11 10.37
C THR A 62 -12.70 -7.64 10.19
N GLU A 63 -11.42 -7.31 10.18
CA GLU A 63 -10.91 -5.95 9.97
C GLU A 63 -9.93 -5.94 8.80
N TYR A 64 -10.13 -4.97 7.91
CA TYR A 64 -9.30 -4.66 6.76
C TYR A 64 -8.77 -3.24 6.96
N ALA A 65 -7.47 -3.08 7.04
CA ALA A 65 -6.85 -1.78 7.26
C ALA A 65 -5.66 -1.53 6.34
N LYS A 66 -5.45 -0.25 6.02
CA LYS A 66 -4.26 0.24 5.31
C LYS A 66 -3.77 1.51 5.98
N GLY A 67 -2.46 1.77 5.94
CA GLY A 67 -1.92 3.04 6.40
C GLY A 67 -0.40 3.07 6.41
N CYS A 68 0.13 4.19 6.90
CA CYS A 68 1.56 4.37 7.13
C CYS A 68 2.01 3.58 8.37
N SER A 69 3.19 2.97 8.30
CA SER A 69 3.83 2.21 9.38
C SER A 69 5.35 2.37 9.31
N THR A 70 6.06 1.75 10.25
CA THR A 70 7.50 1.54 10.15
C THR A 70 7.79 0.09 9.75
N GLN A 71 8.93 -0.11 9.09
CA GLN A 71 9.40 -1.45 8.74
C GLN A 71 9.65 -2.30 10.00
N GLU A 72 10.08 -1.70 11.13
CA GLU A 72 10.26 -2.48 12.37
C GLU A 72 8.94 -3.06 12.89
N ILE A 73 7.84 -2.30 12.79
CA ILE A 73 6.50 -2.80 13.16
C ILE A 73 6.06 -3.91 12.21
N CYS A 74 6.43 -3.82 10.93
CA CYS A 74 6.08 -4.82 9.93
C CYS A 74 6.86 -6.14 10.11
N ASP A 75 8.11 -6.06 10.51
CA ASP A 75 9.00 -7.23 10.66
C ASP A 75 8.90 -7.89 12.05
N ALA A 76 8.23 -7.22 13.00
CA ALA A 76 8.03 -7.76 14.33
C ALA A 76 7.21 -9.07 14.29
N THR A 77 7.74 -10.11 14.92
CA THR A 77 7.07 -11.41 15.10
C THR A 77 5.67 -11.26 15.71
N GLU A 78 5.52 -10.30 16.61
CA GLU A 78 4.24 -9.88 17.20
C GLU A 78 3.99 -8.41 16.86
N SER A 79 3.62 -8.15 15.61
CA SER A 79 3.33 -6.79 15.15
C SER A 79 2.21 -6.15 15.97
N SER A 80 2.42 -4.92 16.41
CA SER A 80 1.39 -4.12 17.09
C SER A 80 0.17 -3.84 16.20
N LEU A 81 0.30 -4.03 14.87
CA LEU A 81 -0.79 -3.98 13.91
C LEU A 81 -1.81 -5.12 14.08
N CYS A 82 -1.39 -6.25 14.66
CA CYS A 82 -2.27 -7.38 14.98
C CYS A 82 -2.85 -7.31 16.40
N LYS A 83 -2.66 -6.18 17.11
CA LYS A 83 -3.11 -6.06 18.50
C LYS A 83 -4.64 -6.18 18.58
N GLY A 84 -5.12 -7.03 19.49
CA GLY A 84 -6.55 -7.29 19.66
C GLY A 84 -7.10 -8.39 18.75
N GLN A 85 -6.24 -9.05 17.97
CA GLN A 85 -6.60 -10.29 17.29
C GLN A 85 -7.11 -11.33 18.28
N ILE A 86 -8.02 -12.18 17.81
CA ILE A 86 -8.45 -13.35 18.56
C ILE A 86 -7.29 -14.34 18.58
N SER A 87 -6.93 -14.85 19.77
CA SER A 87 -5.83 -15.81 19.91
C SER A 87 -6.05 -17.05 19.04
N GLY A 88 -5.04 -17.40 18.23
CA GLY A 88 -5.10 -18.52 17.29
C GLY A 88 -5.83 -18.24 15.97
N GLU A 89 -6.39 -17.04 15.80
CA GLU A 89 -6.96 -16.60 14.52
C GLU A 89 -5.93 -15.86 13.67
N GLU A 90 -6.25 -15.74 12.38
CA GLU A 90 -5.39 -15.15 11.37
C GLU A 90 -5.25 -13.63 11.52
N CYS A 91 -4.00 -13.16 11.58
CA CYS A 91 -3.60 -11.80 11.26
C CYS A 91 -2.52 -11.83 10.19
N VAL A 92 -2.77 -11.12 9.09
CA VAL A 92 -1.86 -10.99 7.95
C VAL A 92 -1.48 -9.53 7.82
N VAL A 93 -0.18 -9.27 7.95
CA VAL A 93 0.41 -7.95 7.72
C VAL A 93 1.28 -8.03 6.48
N ASN A 94 0.96 -7.23 5.48
CA ASN A 94 1.79 -7.01 4.31
C ASN A 94 2.30 -5.58 4.33
N CYS A 95 3.62 -5.43 4.20
CA CYS A 95 4.24 -4.12 4.10
C CYS A 95 5.11 -4.00 2.84
N CYS A 96 5.29 -2.75 2.41
CA CYS A 96 6.09 -2.37 1.26
C CYS A 96 6.51 -0.91 1.42
N ASN A 97 7.55 -0.44 0.72
CA ASN A 97 8.21 0.84 1.00
C ASN A 97 8.32 1.78 -0.22
N THR A 98 7.46 1.59 -1.21
CA THR A 98 7.33 2.50 -2.37
C THR A 98 5.97 3.17 -2.36
N ASP A 99 5.84 4.32 -3.02
CA ASP A 99 4.58 5.05 -3.06
C ASP A 99 3.41 4.16 -3.51
N LEU A 100 2.32 4.24 -2.74
CA LEU A 100 1.01 3.63 -2.98
C LEU A 100 1.04 2.09 -3.16
N CYS A 101 2.11 1.43 -2.69
CA CYS A 101 2.33 0.00 -2.89
C CYS A 101 1.35 -0.89 -2.13
N ASN A 102 0.71 -0.37 -1.07
CA ASN A 102 -0.28 -1.10 -0.25
C ASN A 102 -1.68 -1.12 -0.88
N THR A 103 -1.75 -1.15 -2.21
CA THR A 103 -3.00 -1.21 -2.94
C THR A 103 -3.84 -2.43 -2.53
N ALA A 104 -5.15 -2.37 -2.75
CA ALA A 104 -5.95 -3.60 -2.72
C ALA A 104 -5.31 -4.59 -3.71
N ALA A 105 -5.53 -5.90 -3.57
CA ALA A 105 -5.15 -6.77 -4.68
C ALA A 105 -6.06 -6.38 -5.86
N ILE A 106 -5.66 -5.36 -6.61
CA ILE A 106 -6.20 -5.06 -7.92
C ILE A 106 -5.94 -6.38 -8.64
N GLN A 107 -7.00 -7.07 -9.05
CA GLN A 107 -6.85 -8.17 -9.97
C GLN A 107 -5.92 -7.63 -11.04
N VAL A 108 -4.69 -8.15 -11.11
CA VAL A 108 -3.70 -7.64 -12.05
C VAL A 108 -4.29 -7.98 -13.40
N ILE A 109 -5.08 -7.06 -13.94
CA ILE A 109 -5.59 -7.17 -15.29
C ILE A 109 -4.30 -7.13 -16.07
N ASN A 110 -3.90 -8.30 -16.55
CA ASN A 110 -2.62 -8.47 -17.18
C ASN A 110 -2.65 -7.52 -18.38
N VAL A 111 -1.97 -6.38 -18.28
CA VAL A 111 -2.04 -5.31 -19.29
C VAL A 111 -1.60 -5.87 -20.64
N ILE A 112 -0.74 -6.89 -20.63
CA ILE A 112 -0.36 -7.68 -21.79
C ILE A 112 -1.57 -8.36 -22.44
N PHE A 113 -2.48 -8.96 -21.67
CA PHE A 113 -3.74 -9.53 -22.19
C PHE A 113 -4.64 -8.46 -22.81
N LEU A 114 -4.77 -7.27 -22.21
CA LEU A 114 -5.57 -6.18 -22.79
C LEU A 114 -4.99 -5.69 -24.12
N VAL A 115 -3.67 -5.53 -24.19
CA VAL A 115 -2.97 -5.11 -25.41
C VAL A 115 -3.07 -6.18 -26.50
N LEU A 116 -2.92 -7.46 -26.14
CA LEU A 116 -3.12 -8.59 -27.06
C LEU A 116 -4.55 -8.66 -27.61
N CYS A 117 -5.56 -8.49 -26.75
CA CYS A 117 -6.96 -8.46 -27.18
C CYS A 117 -7.24 -7.30 -28.14
N ALA A 118 -6.72 -6.10 -27.86
CA ALA A 118 -6.86 -4.94 -28.74
C ALA A 118 -6.17 -5.17 -30.10
N PHE A 119 -4.98 -5.77 -30.10
CA PHE A 119 -4.25 -6.11 -31.33
C PHE A 119 -5.03 -7.14 -32.18
N LEU A 120 -5.50 -8.24 -31.57
CA LEU A 120 -6.30 -9.25 -32.28
C LEU A 120 -7.59 -8.67 -32.86
N ALA A 121 -8.29 -7.80 -32.12
CA ALA A 121 -9.49 -7.13 -32.61
C ALA A 121 -9.20 -6.27 -33.85
N SER A 122 -8.08 -5.53 -33.86
CA SER A 122 -7.69 -4.71 -35.01
C SER A 122 -7.37 -5.54 -36.27
N VAL A 123 -6.77 -6.72 -36.10
CA VAL A 123 -6.44 -7.63 -37.21
C VAL A 123 -7.69 -8.33 -37.76
N LEU A 124 -8.67 -8.66 -36.91
CA LEU A 124 -9.91 -9.31 -37.33
C LEU A 124 -10.91 -8.34 -38.00
N MET A 125 -10.71 -7.03 -37.84
CA MET A 125 -11.55 -5.98 -38.45
C MET A 125 -10.97 -5.45 -39.78
N GLN A 126 -9.92 -6.07 -40.30
CA GLN A 126 -9.24 -5.72 -41.55
C GLN A 126 -9.39 -6.85 -42.57
#